data_AF-A0A1F4S516-F1
#
_entry.id   AF-A0A1F4S516-F1
#
_cell.length_a   1.000
_cell.length_b   1.000
_cell.length_c   1.000
_cell.angle_alpha   90.00
_cell.angle_beta   90.00
_cell.angle_gamma   90.00
#
_symmetry.space_group_name_H-M   'P 1'
#
loop_
_entity.id
_entity.type
_entity.pdbx_description
1 polymer ?
#
loop_
_entity_poly.entity_id
_entity_poly.type
_entity_poly.pdbx_seq_one_letter_code
_entity_poly.pdbx_strand_id
1 'polypeptide(L)'
;MEIENSFSFTAPIIEYNVNLFSDEIFKKAIYLFNSGKYNESIKETLKAINSESIKDFKKDSFLIPHGSITLNIEIKEDKYTISSKFLKLPSSGVIALLRKTAEINFESLTLSQLVLKDGNLFFEFKAPLHLCHPKKVLSVICETCFNADYYDDIFYSQFKAERTYTPQIEEIPQKTKDTAWNIFQETLKECGQYIEYFEQKRLNYLALDSICIALTKIDYVFSPQGLLGAKIEKSISDAYKHNSLEDALRISKDNIKYLTEFTKENFFASLYKIKIFAAIKPAADFMTVQNSIGQRYASAKQEFSEGKHESATCLLFLAIYDLFYKYTCSSKIKKIALKGLKDASQKKWRDAGIKLINTLSSIMEIKE
;
A
#
# COMPACT_ATOMS: atom_id res chain seq x y z
N MET A 1 -5.60 -6.16 -34.01
CA MET A 1 -6.04 -7.36 -33.26
C MET A 1 -7.36 -7.02 -32.60
N GLU A 2 -8.40 -7.85 -32.66
CA GLU A 2 -9.66 -7.58 -31.97
C GLU A 2 -9.65 -8.33 -30.63
N ILE A 3 -9.74 -7.59 -29.51
CA ILE A 3 -9.82 -8.18 -28.17
C ILE A 3 -11.26 -8.05 -27.69
N GLU A 4 -12.00 -9.16 -27.72
CA GLU A 4 -13.41 -9.17 -27.31
C GLU A 4 -13.61 -9.29 -25.79
N ASN A 5 -12.60 -9.76 -25.06
CA ASN A 5 -12.70 -10.11 -23.64
C ASN A 5 -12.01 -9.07 -22.75
N SER A 6 -12.50 -8.92 -21.52
CA SER A 6 -11.93 -8.06 -20.49
C SER A 6 -10.75 -8.70 -19.77
N PHE A 7 -10.09 -7.91 -18.92
CA PHE A 7 -8.93 -8.32 -18.11
C PHE A 7 -9.13 -9.62 -17.33
N SER A 8 -8.04 -10.37 -17.15
CA SER A 8 -7.97 -11.53 -16.28
C SER A 8 -7.97 -11.15 -14.80
N PHE A 9 -8.61 -11.97 -13.98
CA PHE A 9 -8.51 -11.90 -12.52
C PHE A 9 -7.53 -12.95 -11.99
N THR A 10 -6.71 -12.52 -11.03
CA THR A 10 -5.89 -13.42 -10.23
C THR A 10 -6.15 -13.14 -8.76
N ALA A 11 -6.40 -14.19 -7.98
CA ALA A 11 -6.49 -14.08 -6.53
C ALA A 11 -5.12 -13.70 -5.94
N PRO A 12 -5.07 -12.99 -4.80
CA PRO A 12 -3.82 -12.70 -4.13
C PRO A 12 -3.02 -13.97 -3.83
N ILE A 13 -1.73 -13.91 -4.14
CA ILE A 13 -0.77 -14.98 -3.80
C ILE A 13 -0.16 -14.70 -2.43
N ILE A 14 0.15 -13.43 -2.17
CA ILE A 14 0.59 -12.97 -0.86
C ILE A 14 -0.54 -12.15 -0.25
N GLU A 15 -1.02 -12.61 0.91
CA GLU A 15 -1.98 -11.87 1.72
C GLU A 15 -1.36 -11.56 3.08
N TYR A 16 -1.53 -10.31 3.50
CA TYR A 16 -1.35 -9.87 4.87
C TYR A 16 -2.69 -9.88 5.59
N ASN A 17 -2.66 -10.21 6.89
CA ASN A 17 -3.85 -10.05 7.72
C ASN A 17 -4.18 -8.56 7.80
N VAL A 18 -5.31 -8.18 7.21
CA VAL A 18 -5.74 -6.78 7.05
C VAL A 18 -6.63 -6.28 8.18
N ASN A 19 -7.03 -7.16 9.11
CA ASN A 19 -7.75 -6.80 10.32
C ASN A 19 -6.80 -6.81 11.53
N LEU A 20 -5.70 -6.04 11.42
CA LEU A 20 -4.79 -5.87 12.56
C LEU A 20 -5.49 -5.06 13.67
N PHE A 21 -6.27 -4.05 13.27
CA PHE A 21 -6.84 -3.07 14.18
C PHE A 21 -8.15 -3.55 14.83
N SER A 22 -8.29 -3.35 16.14
CA SER A 22 -9.50 -3.63 16.91
C SER A 22 -10.13 -2.35 17.49
N ASP A 23 -11.27 -1.96 16.93
CA ASP A 23 -12.06 -0.81 17.41
C ASP A 23 -12.54 -0.98 18.86
N GLU A 24 -12.88 -2.20 19.25
CA GLU A 24 -13.36 -2.52 20.60
C GLU A 24 -12.24 -2.28 21.63
N ILE A 25 -11.05 -2.84 21.38
CA ILE A 25 -9.88 -2.64 22.25
C ILE A 25 -9.47 -1.17 22.24
N PHE A 26 -9.58 -0.47 21.11
CA PHE A 26 -9.27 0.94 21.02
C PHE A 26 -10.23 1.83 21.85
N LYS A 27 -11.53 1.53 21.84
CA LYS A 27 -12.51 2.21 22.72
C LYS A 27 -12.16 2.03 24.20
N LYS A 28 -11.72 0.83 24.59
CA LYS A 28 -11.23 0.55 25.94
C LYS A 28 -9.98 1.36 26.27
N ALA A 29 -9.04 1.50 25.33
CA ALA A 29 -7.86 2.34 25.51
C ALA A 29 -8.25 3.81 25.80
N ILE A 30 -9.22 4.35 25.07
CA ILE A 30 -9.74 5.72 25.28
C ILE A 30 -10.36 5.86 26.67
N TYR A 31 -11.16 4.88 27.10
CA TYR A 31 -11.75 4.88 28.44
C TYR A 31 -10.68 4.90 29.55
N LEU A 32 -9.64 4.07 29.41
CA LEU A 32 -8.53 4.02 30.36
C LEU A 32 -7.78 5.36 30.43
N PHE A 33 -7.53 5.99 29.28
CA PHE A 33 -6.89 7.30 29.22
C PHE A 33 -7.70 8.35 30.00
N ASN A 34 -9.01 8.44 29.71
CA ASN A 34 -9.90 9.40 30.36
C ASN A 34 -10.06 9.14 31.88
N SER A 35 -9.77 7.92 32.32
CA SER A 35 -9.76 7.53 33.74
C SER A 35 -8.40 7.74 34.43
N GLY A 36 -7.43 8.38 33.77
CA GLY A 36 -6.09 8.61 34.30
C GLY A 36 -5.16 7.38 34.31
N LYS A 37 -5.59 6.25 33.72
CA LYS A 37 -4.81 5.00 33.63
C LYS A 37 -3.96 4.98 32.37
N TYR A 38 -2.98 5.89 32.31
CA TYR A 38 -2.27 6.19 31.07
C TYR A 38 -1.37 5.05 30.56
N ASN A 39 -0.67 4.33 31.45
CA ASN A 39 0.17 3.20 31.05
C ASN A 39 -0.69 2.09 30.42
N GLU A 40 -1.78 1.71 31.09
CA GLU A 40 -2.72 0.71 30.58
C GLU A 40 -3.38 1.16 29.28
N SER A 41 -3.72 2.45 29.16
CA SER A 41 -4.22 3.03 27.91
C SER A 41 -3.26 2.82 26.74
N ILE A 42 -1.96 3.09 26.92
CA ILE A 42 -0.96 2.90 25.87
C ILE A 42 -0.85 1.41 25.51
N LYS A 43 -0.80 0.51 26.51
CA LYS A 43 -0.75 -0.94 26.28
C LYS A 43 -1.97 -1.45 25.52
N GLU A 44 -3.17 -0.99 25.87
CA GLU A 44 -4.38 -1.33 25.12
C GLU A 44 -4.38 -0.71 23.72
N THR A 45 -3.78 0.47 23.53
CA THR A 45 -3.59 1.05 22.18
C THR A 45 -2.69 0.14 21.33
N LEU A 46 -1.59 -0.37 21.87
CA LEU A 46 -0.71 -1.30 21.16
C LEU A 46 -1.41 -2.63 20.83
N LYS A 47 -2.22 -3.17 21.76
CA LYS A 47 -3.07 -4.34 21.50
C LYS A 47 -4.10 -4.08 20.41
N ALA A 48 -4.70 -2.89 20.44
CA ALA A 48 -5.67 -2.48 19.43
C ALA A 48 -5.04 -2.40 18.05
N ILE A 49 -3.75 -2.03 17.94
CA ILE A 49 -3.04 -1.99 16.66
C ILE A 49 -2.78 -3.38 16.12
N ASN A 50 -2.18 -4.26 16.92
CA ASN A 50 -1.90 -5.64 16.57
C ASN A 50 -1.48 -6.43 17.83
N SER A 51 -2.43 -7.17 18.43
CA SER A 51 -2.18 -7.94 19.64
C SER A 51 -1.20 -9.11 19.46
N GLU A 52 -1.04 -9.63 18.24
CA GLU A 52 -0.19 -10.79 17.96
C GLU A 52 1.30 -10.41 17.85
N SER A 53 1.59 -9.14 17.58
CA SER A 53 2.97 -8.64 17.42
C SER A 53 3.75 -8.50 18.73
N ILE A 54 3.07 -8.50 19.88
CA ILE A 54 3.68 -8.31 21.20
C ILE A 54 3.31 -9.50 22.09
N LYS A 55 4.33 -10.23 22.56
CA LYS A 55 4.13 -11.44 23.38
C LYS A 55 3.80 -11.17 24.84
N ASP A 56 4.30 -10.05 25.39
CA ASP A 56 4.19 -9.75 26.82
C ASP A 56 3.90 -8.26 27.07
N PHE A 57 2.62 -7.98 27.34
CA PHE A 57 2.15 -6.63 27.69
C PHE A 57 2.34 -6.26 29.16
N LYS A 58 2.95 -7.13 30.00
CA LYS A 58 3.31 -6.76 31.38
C LYS A 58 4.53 -5.84 31.43
N LYS A 59 5.37 -5.89 30.40
CA LYS A 59 6.55 -5.02 30.24
C LYS A 59 6.15 -3.59 29.92
N ASP A 60 7.10 -2.68 30.13
CA ASP A 60 6.99 -1.27 29.76
C ASP A 60 7.96 -0.87 28.64
N SER A 61 8.65 -1.85 28.05
CA SER A 61 9.52 -1.68 26.88
C SER A 61 9.18 -2.74 25.84
N PHE A 62 9.03 -2.30 24.60
CA PHE A 62 8.61 -3.13 23.47
C PHE A 62 9.53 -2.88 22.29
N LEU A 63 10.01 -3.98 21.70
CA LEU A 63 10.77 -3.95 20.47
C LEU A 63 9.96 -4.67 19.39
N ILE A 64 9.41 -3.92 18.45
CA ILE A 64 8.36 -4.41 17.53
C ILE A 64 8.84 -4.28 16.09
N PRO A 65 9.08 -5.39 15.38
CA PRO A 65 9.41 -5.38 13.96
C PRO A 65 8.28 -4.80 13.10
N HIS A 66 8.62 -3.94 12.14
CA HIS A 66 7.69 -3.47 11.12
C HIS A 66 8.47 -3.16 9.83
N GLY A 67 8.20 -3.92 8.76
CA GLY A 67 8.86 -3.73 7.47
C GLY A 67 10.39 -3.69 7.61
N SER A 68 10.98 -2.59 7.16
CA SER A 68 12.42 -2.32 7.20
C SER A 68 12.94 -1.68 8.49
N ILE A 69 12.11 -1.55 9.51
CA ILE A 69 12.49 -0.96 10.79
C ILE A 69 12.06 -1.81 11.99
N THR A 70 12.51 -1.39 13.17
CA THR A 70 12.00 -1.87 14.44
C THR A 70 11.61 -0.68 15.29
N LEU A 71 10.39 -0.69 15.83
CA LEU A 71 9.92 0.30 16.78
C LEU A 71 10.41 -0.09 18.18
N ASN A 72 11.15 0.79 18.83
CA ASN A 72 11.42 0.74 20.26
C ASN A 72 10.43 1.66 20.98
N ILE A 73 9.55 1.09 21.79
CA ILE A 73 8.57 1.83 22.59
C ILE A 73 8.91 1.64 24.05
N GLU A 74 9.01 2.73 24.81
CA GLU A 74 9.30 2.74 26.24
C GLU A 74 8.27 3.59 27.00
N ILE A 75 7.76 3.05 28.10
CA ILE A 75 6.80 3.69 29.02
C ILE A 75 7.49 3.77 30.40
N LYS A 76 8.27 4.83 30.63
CA LYS A 76 9.13 4.92 31.83
C LYS A 76 9.08 6.33 32.42
N GLU A 77 9.12 6.44 33.74
CA GLU A 77 9.24 7.74 34.44
C GLU A 77 8.17 8.76 34.00
N ASP A 78 6.90 8.32 33.91
CA ASP A 78 5.77 9.13 33.43
C ASP A 78 5.94 9.70 32.01
N LYS A 79 6.75 9.03 31.18
CA LYS A 79 6.97 9.39 29.78
C LYS A 79 6.77 8.20 28.86
N TYR A 80 6.19 8.48 27.71
CA TYR A 80 6.17 7.62 26.54
C TYR A 80 7.28 8.07 25.60
N THR A 81 8.09 7.13 25.14
CA THR A 81 9.06 7.32 24.07
C THR A 81 8.81 6.27 23.00
N ILE A 82 8.85 6.69 21.74
CA ILE A 82 8.98 5.81 20.60
C ILE A 82 10.18 6.27 19.80
N SER A 83 11.07 5.34 19.50
CA SER A 83 12.21 5.56 18.62
C SER A 83 12.34 4.43 17.63
N SER A 84 12.79 4.74 16.43
CA SER A 84 13.10 3.72 15.43
C SER A 84 14.36 4.11 14.69
N LYS A 85 15.36 3.24 14.76
CA LYS A 85 16.60 3.43 14.00
C LYS A 85 16.27 3.25 12.53
N PHE A 86 16.52 4.28 11.74
CA PHE A 86 16.12 4.33 10.34
C PHE A 86 17.33 3.99 9.45
N LEU A 87 18.25 4.94 9.29
CA LEU A 87 19.36 4.83 8.35
C LEU A 87 20.65 5.33 8.95
N LYS A 88 21.78 4.75 8.53
CA LYS A 88 23.09 5.28 8.81
C LYS A 88 23.53 6.18 7.66
N LEU A 89 24.13 7.31 8.00
CA LEU A 89 24.61 8.27 7.00
C LEU A 89 25.65 7.60 6.08
N PRO A 90 25.59 7.86 4.77
CA PRO A 90 26.58 7.39 3.80
C PRO A 90 27.93 8.08 4.01
N SER A 91 28.98 7.54 3.41
CA SER A 91 30.31 8.16 3.39
C SER A 91 30.40 9.40 2.50
N SER A 92 29.51 9.55 1.52
CA SER A 92 29.44 10.69 0.60
C SER A 92 27.99 11.11 0.34
N GLY A 93 27.76 12.34 -0.12
CA GLY A 93 26.40 12.85 -0.40
C GLY A 93 25.60 13.24 0.85
N VAL A 94 26.23 13.28 2.03
CA VAL A 94 25.59 13.53 3.33
C VAL A 94 24.77 14.83 3.37
N ILE A 95 25.26 15.92 2.75
CA ILE A 95 24.56 17.22 2.77
C ILE A 95 23.20 17.12 2.08
N ALA A 96 23.12 16.45 0.92
CA ALA A 96 21.87 16.30 0.19
C ALA A 96 20.88 15.43 0.96
N LEU A 97 21.36 14.34 1.57
CA LEU A 97 20.56 13.48 2.44
C LEU A 97 20.01 14.27 3.63
N LEU A 98 20.85 15.00 4.37
CA LEU A 98 20.42 15.78 5.54
C LEU A 98 19.45 16.91 5.17
N ARG A 99 19.58 17.51 3.98
CA ARG A 99 18.58 18.46 3.47
C ARG A 99 17.24 17.75 3.29
N LYS A 100 17.22 16.56 2.67
CA LYS A 100 15.99 15.80 2.50
C LYS A 100 15.38 15.37 3.84
N THR A 101 16.21 14.97 4.81
CA THR A 101 15.78 14.71 6.18
C THR A 101 15.09 15.92 6.81
N ALA A 102 15.65 17.12 6.63
CA ALA A 102 15.05 18.35 7.13
C ALA A 102 13.71 18.64 6.45
N GLU A 103 13.61 18.50 5.12
CA GLU A 103 12.33 18.64 4.39
C GLU A 103 11.25 17.70 4.94
N ILE A 104 11.57 16.43 5.17
CA ILE A 104 10.63 15.43 5.71
C ILE A 104 10.09 15.85 7.08
N ASN A 105 10.95 16.41 7.94
CA ASN A 105 10.54 16.92 9.25
C ASN A 105 9.52 18.08 9.18
N PHE A 106 9.46 18.81 8.06
CA PHE A 106 8.53 19.93 7.89
C PHE A 106 7.32 19.60 7.02
N GLU A 107 7.47 18.69 6.04
CA GLU A 107 6.43 18.39 5.04
C GLU A 107 5.64 17.13 5.35
N SER A 108 6.29 16.09 5.89
CA SER A 108 5.72 14.74 5.97
C SER A 108 5.45 14.27 7.38
N LEU A 109 6.23 14.76 8.36
CA LEU A 109 6.05 14.41 9.76
C LEU A 109 5.30 15.50 10.51
N THR A 110 4.28 15.10 11.25
CA THR A 110 3.46 15.98 12.10
C THR A 110 3.81 15.80 13.57
N LEU A 111 4.11 14.58 14.01
CA LEU A 111 4.32 14.26 15.43
C LEU A 111 5.74 13.76 15.72
N SER A 112 6.22 12.80 14.94
CA SER A 112 7.58 12.29 15.05
C SER A 112 8.59 13.23 14.38
N GLN A 113 9.87 13.06 14.71
CA GLN A 113 10.96 13.79 14.08
C GLN A 113 12.10 12.85 13.73
N LEU A 114 12.74 13.09 12.58
CA LEU A 114 14.05 12.52 12.25
C LEU A 114 15.13 13.26 13.03
N VAL A 115 15.84 12.52 13.88
CA VAL A 115 16.92 13.00 14.75
C VAL A 115 18.22 12.28 14.39
N LEU A 116 19.31 13.03 14.21
CA LEU A 116 20.65 12.47 13.98
C LEU A 116 21.36 12.21 15.32
N LYS A 117 21.77 10.96 15.55
CA LYS A 117 22.56 10.53 16.71
C LYS A 117 23.65 9.57 16.26
N ASP A 118 24.91 9.89 16.58
CA ASP A 118 26.07 9.02 16.31
C ASP A 118 26.12 8.50 14.86
N GLY A 119 25.85 9.39 13.89
CA GLY A 119 25.83 9.04 12.46
C GLY A 119 24.62 8.23 11.99
N ASN A 120 23.61 8.05 12.84
CA ASN A 120 22.37 7.34 12.51
C ASN A 120 21.17 8.29 12.63
N LEU A 121 20.25 8.22 11.68
CA LEU A 121 18.95 8.87 11.74
C LEU A 121 17.96 7.96 12.47
N PHE A 122 17.16 8.58 13.34
CA PHE A 122 16.09 7.92 14.08
C PHE A 122 14.79 8.68 13.88
N PHE A 123 13.68 7.99 13.65
CA PHE A 123 12.37 8.55 13.95
C PHE A 123 12.20 8.56 15.46
N GLU A 124 11.84 9.69 16.06
CA GLU A 124 11.64 9.83 17.49
C GLU A 124 10.41 10.65 17.84
N PHE A 125 9.72 10.23 18.89
CA PHE A 125 8.71 11.03 19.58
C PHE A 125 8.76 10.72 21.07
N LYS A 126 8.57 11.75 21.89
CA LYS A 126 8.49 11.61 23.35
C LYS A 126 7.45 12.56 23.92
N ALA A 127 6.70 12.11 24.92
CA ALA A 127 5.72 12.94 25.63
C ALA A 127 5.42 12.39 27.03
N PRO A 128 4.99 13.25 27.99
CA PRO A 128 4.38 12.81 29.23
C PRO A 128 3.16 11.91 28.99
N LEU A 129 2.92 10.91 29.83
CA LEU A 129 1.83 9.94 29.61
C LEU A 129 0.45 10.59 29.54
N HIS A 130 0.20 11.64 30.33
CA HIS A 130 -1.06 12.38 30.30
C HIS A 130 -1.32 13.16 29.00
N LEU A 131 -0.33 13.27 28.10
CA LEU A 131 -0.47 13.86 26.76
C LEU A 131 -0.51 12.79 25.65
N CYS A 132 -0.49 11.51 26.01
CA CYS A 132 -0.48 10.36 25.10
C CYS A 132 -1.88 9.77 24.91
N HIS A 133 -2.84 10.59 24.50
CA HIS A 133 -4.18 10.11 24.13
C HIS A 133 -4.05 8.98 23.08
N PRO A 134 -4.85 7.89 23.13
CA PRO A 134 -4.73 6.74 22.22
C PRO A 134 -4.65 7.10 20.74
N LYS A 135 -5.46 8.08 20.29
CA LYS A 135 -5.38 8.60 18.91
C LYS A 135 -4.00 9.16 18.56
N LYS A 136 -3.36 9.89 19.47
CA LYS A 136 -2.02 10.44 19.26
C LYS A 136 -0.96 9.32 19.18
N VAL A 137 -1.04 8.34 20.08
CA VAL A 137 -0.13 7.18 20.07
C VAL A 137 -0.27 6.39 18.76
N LEU A 138 -1.50 6.11 18.35
CA LEU A 138 -1.79 5.48 17.06
C LEU A 138 -1.21 6.29 15.89
N SER A 139 -1.46 7.60 15.84
CA SER A 139 -0.95 8.48 14.78
C SER A 139 0.58 8.48 14.71
N VAL A 140 1.30 8.58 15.84
CA VAL A 140 2.77 8.54 15.84
C VAL A 140 3.30 7.20 15.32
N ILE A 141 2.69 6.09 15.73
CA ILE A 141 3.10 4.74 15.28
C ILE A 141 2.87 4.60 13.78
N CYS A 142 1.68 4.92 13.29
CA CYS A 142 1.34 4.85 11.87
C CYS A 142 2.22 5.78 11.03
N GLU A 143 2.43 7.02 11.47
CA GLU A 143 3.32 7.98 10.80
C GLU A 143 4.76 7.45 10.72
N THR A 144 5.29 6.92 11.84
CA THR A 144 6.66 6.36 11.88
C THR A 144 6.78 5.16 10.95
N CYS A 145 5.85 4.19 11.04
CA CYS A 145 5.82 3.00 10.21
C CYS A 145 5.77 3.35 8.71
N PHE A 146 4.81 4.19 8.32
CA PHE A 146 4.59 4.56 6.92
C PHE A 146 5.79 5.32 6.35
N ASN A 147 6.26 6.36 7.04
CA ASN A 147 7.36 7.18 6.52
C ASN A 147 8.68 6.42 6.50
N ALA A 148 8.93 5.53 7.46
CA ALA A 148 10.13 4.70 7.44
C ALA A 148 10.15 3.76 6.24
N ASP A 149 9.04 3.07 5.97
CA ASP A 149 8.92 2.16 4.83
C ASP A 149 8.94 2.91 3.48
N TYR A 150 8.39 4.12 3.42
CA TYR A 150 8.39 4.92 2.19
C TYR A 150 9.78 5.51 1.88
N TYR A 151 10.48 6.04 2.88
CA TYR A 151 11.74 6.76 2.67
C TYR A 151 12.98 5.87 2.71
N ASP A 152 12.94 4.64 3.25
CA ASP A 152 14.14 3.81 3.32
C ASP A 152 14.71 3.50 1.93
N ASP A 153 13.84 3.17 0.97
CA ASP A 153 14.18 2.83 -0.40
C ASP A 153 14.61 4.05 -1.20
N ILE A 154 13.96 5.20 -0.96
CA ILE A 154 14.37 6.48 -1.55
C ILE A 154 15.79 6.82 -1.08
N PHE A 155 16.07 6.71 0.21
CA PHE A 155 17.37 7.08 0.74
C PHE A 155 18.46 6.09 0.37
N TYR A 156 18.15 4.80 0.35
CA TYR A 156 19.06 3.77 -0.11
C TYR A 156 19.41 3.98 -1.59
N SER A 157 18.40 4.17 -2.45
CA SER A 157 18.60 4.27 -3.90
C SER A 157 19.29 5.58 -4.32
N GLN A 158 18.82 6.73 -3.83
CA GLN A 158 19.25 8.05 -4.27
C GLN A 158 20.49 8.55 -3.50
N PHE A 159 20.54 8.33 -2.18
CA PHE A 159 21.60 8.87 -1.33
C PHE A 159 22.62 7.83 -0.88
N LYS A 160 22.45 6.55 -1.27
CA LYS A 160 23.34 5.44 -0.86
C LYS A 160 23.45 5.26 0.66
N ALA A 161 22.38 5.63 1.38
CA ALA A 161 22.31 5.44 2.83
C ALA A 161 22.40 3.96 3.20
N GLU A 162 23.01 3.65 4.34
CA GLU A 162 23.12 2.28 4.83
C GLU A 162 21.89 1.90 5.65
N ARG A 163 21.23 0.80 5.30
CA ARG A 163 20.12 0.25 6.10
C ARG A 163 20.64 -0.23 7.46
N THR A 164 19.91 0.10 8.52
CA THR A 164 20.32 -0.24 9.89
C THR A 164 19.65 -1.49 10.44
N TYR A 165 18.67 -2.02 9.71
CA TYR A 165 17.90 -3.20 10.05
C TYR A 165 17.71 -4.07 8.81
N THR A 166 17.81 -5.39 9.01
CA THR A 166 17.42 -6.37 8.02
C THR A 166 16.01 -6.85 8.39
N PRO A 167 15.01 -6.69 7.50
CA PRO A 167 13.65 -7.13 7.76
C PRO A 167 13.57 -8.58 8.25
N GLN A 168 12.73 -8.84 9.24
CA GLN A 168 12.31 -10.20 9.54
C GLN A 168 11.35 -10.67 8.45
N ILE A 169 11.82 -11.62 7.65
CA ILE A 169 11.07 -12.14 6.52
C ILE A 169 10.48 -13.52 6.81
N GLU A 170 9.31 -13.77 6.24
CA GLU A 170 8.76 -15.11 6.05
C GLU A 170 8.90 -15.46 4.57
N GLU A 171 9.66 -16.53 4.31
CA GLU A 171 9.93 -17.02 2.96
C GLU A 171 8.68 -17.60 2.32
N ILE A 172 8.48 -17.28 1.04
CA ILE A 172 7.43 -17.89 0.24
C ILE A 172 7.91 -19.24 -0.31
N PRO A 173 7.10 -20.31 -0.24
CA PRO A 173 7.49 -21.61 -0.79
C PRO A 173 7.89 -21.51 -2.26
N GLN A 174 8.95 -22.22 -2.66
CA GLN A 174 9.50 -22.15 -4.02
C GLN A 174 8.44 -22.43 -5.11
N LYS A 175 7.58 -23.43 -4.90
CA LYS A 175 6.44 -23.73 -5.80
C LYS A 175 5.51 -22.53 -5.99
N THR A 176 5.25 -21.78 -4.91
CA THR A 176 4.45 -20.56 -4.96
C THR A 176 5.19 -19.44 -5.68
N LYS A 177 6.51 -19.30 -5.47
CA LYS A 177 7.34 -18.33 -6.22
C LYS A 177 7.32 -18.63 -7.72
N ASP A 178 7.48 -19.89 -8.13
CA ASP A 178 7.41 -20.30 -9.55
C ASP A 178 6.04 -20.02 -10.17
N THR A 179 4.96 -20.31 -9.45
CA THR A 179 3.60 -19.98 -9.91
C THR A 179 3.42 -18.47 -10.05
N ALA A 180 3.91 -17.70 -9.07
CA ALA A 180 3.84 -16.25 -9.09
C ALA A 180 4.61 -15.64 -10.27
N TRP A 181 5.77 -16.21 -10.62
CA TRP A 181 6.55 -15.76 -11.78
C TRP A 181 5.78 -15.89 -13.09
N ASN A 182 5.12 -17.03 -13.31
CA ASN A 182 4.32 -17.25 -14.51
C ASN A 182 3.16 -16.25 -14.59
N ILE A 183 2.44 -16.05 -13.48
CA ILE A 183 1.32 -15.08 -13.40
C ILE A 183 1.81 -13.65 -13.65
N PHE A 184 2.99 -13.28 -13.13
CA PHE A 184 3.58 -11.96 -13.36
C PHE A 184 3.87 -11.72 -14.84
N GLN A 185 4.50 -12.70 -15.51
CA GLN A 185 4.78 -12.64 -16.96
C GLN A 185 3.49 -12.61 -17.79
N GLU A 186 2.49 -13.42 -17.44
CA GLU A 186 1.18 -13.41 -18.09
C GLU A 186 0.46 -12.06 -17.93
N THR A 187 0.54 -11.45 -16.75
CA THR A 187 -0.06 -10.13 -16.48
C THR A 187 0.59 -9.04 -17.34
N LEU A 188 1.92 -9.04 -17.48
CA LEU A 188 2.64 -8.08 -18.33
C LEU A 188 2.34 -8.32 -19.82
N LYS A 189 2.26 -9.58 -20.24
CA LYS A 189 1.88 -9.94 -21.62
C LYS A 189 0.46 -9.47 -21.95
N GLU A 190 -0.50 -9.73 -21.06
CA GLU A 190 -1.88 -9.25 -21.19
C GLU A 190 -1.92 -7.72 -21.29
N CYS A 191 -1.18 -7.02 -20.42
CA CYS A 191 -1.05 -5.57 -20.47
C CYS A 191 -0.52 -5.08 -21.84
N GLY A 192 0.54 -5.70 -22.36
CA GLY A 192 1.09 -5.37 -23.69
C GLY A 192 0.06 -5.51 -24.82
N GLN A 193 -0.75 -6.57 -24.79
CA GLN A 193 -1.82 -6.78 -25.77
C GLN A 193 -2.88 -5.68 -25.73
N TYR A 194 -3.29 -5.25 -24.53
CA TYR A 194 -4.26 -4.15 -24.40
C TYR A 194 -3.68 -2.79 -24.80
N ILE A 195 -2.41 -2.52 -24.51
CA ILE A 195 -1.73 -1.29 -24.97
C ILE A 195 -1.79 -1.22 -26.50
N GLU A 196 -1.33 -2.27 -27.20
CA GLU A 196 -1.33 -2.31 -28.66
C GLU A 196 -2.75 -2.17 -29.24
N TYR A 197 -3.72 -2.85 -28.62
CA TYR A 197 -5.12 -2.81 -29.03
C TYR A 197 -5.72 -1.39 -28.95
N PHE A 198 -5.56 -0.72 -27.80
CA PHE A 198 -6.14 0.59 -27.59
C PHE A 198 -5.40 1.69 -28.36
N GLU A 199 -4.07 1.58 -28.56
CA GLU A 199 -3.33 2.50 -29.44
C GLU A 199 -3.78 2.36 -30.91
N GLN A 200 -4.02 1.15 -31.42
CA GLN A 200 -4.57 0.94 -32.77
C GLN A 200 -5.93 1.59 -32.95
N LYS A 201 -6.76 1.62 -31.89
CA LYS A 201 -8.06 2.30 -31.85
C LYS A 201 -7.97 3.81 -31.57
N ARG A 202 -6.77 4.36 -31.37
CA ARG A 202 -6.53 5.75 -30.94
C ARG A 202 -7.17 6.09 -29.59
N LEU A 203 -7.34 5.10 -28.72
CA LEU A 203 -7.88 5.22 -27.36
C LEU A 203 -6.73 5.22 -26.34
N ASN A 204 -5.80 6.17 -26.48
CA ASN A 204 -4.57 6.23 -25.67
C ASN A 204 -4.83 6.30 -24.16
N TYR A 205 -5.96 6.88 -23.75
CA TYR A 205 -6.38 6.90 -22.35
C TYR A 205 -6.69 5.49 -21.81
N LEU A 206 -7.29 4.61 -22.61
CA LEU A 206 -7.52 3.21 -22.23
C LEU A 206 -6.24 2.37 -22.25
N ALA A 207 -5.28 2.71 -23.09
CA ALA A 207 -3.94 2.13 -23.03
C ALA A 207 -3.27 2.46 -21.68
N LEU A 208 -3.37 3.71 -21.24
CA LEU A 208 -2.86 4.13 -19.92
C LEU A 208 -3.63 3.45 -18.78
N ASP A 209 -4.96 3.38 -18.84
CA ASP A 209 -5.78 2.68 -17.83
C ASP A 209 -5.39 1.20 -17.73
N SER A 210 -5.11 0.54 -18.86
CA SER A 210 -4.65 -0.86 -18.89
C SER A 210 -3.33 -1.05 -18.16
N ILE A 211 -2.40 -0.08 -18.29
CA ILE A 211 -1.13 -0.08 -17.54
C ILE A 211 -1.39 0.10 -16.05
N CYS A 212 -2.23 1.08 -15.67
CA CYS A 212 -2.56 1.32 -14.27
C CYS A 212 -3.23 0.09 -13.62
N ILE A 213 -4.13 -0.58 -14.33
CA ILE A 213 -4.76 -1.84 -13.90
C ILE A 213 -3.70 -2.92 -13.69
N ALA A 214 -2.77 -3.11 -14.64
CA ALA A 214 -1.73 -4.12 -14.52
C ALA A 214 -0.80 -3.85 -13.33
N LEU A 215 -0.34 -2.61 -13.14
CA LEU A 215 0.55 -2.23 -12.04
C LEU A 215 -0.10 -2.41 -10.67
N THR A 216 -1.33 -1.91 -10.51
CA THR A 216 -2.08 -2.04 -9.24
C THR A 216 -2.53 -3.48 -8.98
N LYS A 217 -2.81 -4.27 -10.02
CA LYS A 217 -3.01 -5.73 -9.92
C LYS A 217 -1.74 -6.43 -9.44
N ILE A 218 -0.57 -6.08 -9.97
CA ILE A 218 0.71 -6.65 -9.52
C ILE A 218 0.97 -6.30 -8.05
N ASP A 219 0.78 -5.04 -7.63
CA ASP A 219 0.85 -4.66 -6.21
C ASP A 219 -0.06 -5.53 -5.35
N TYR A 220 -1.32 -5.65 -5.75
CA TYR A 220 -2.33 -6.38 -4.98
C TYR A 220 -2.09 -7.89 -4.92
N VAL A 221 -1.70 -8.52 -6.03
CA VAL A 221 -1.54 -9.98 -6.13
C VAL A 221 -0.28 -10.46 -5.42
N PHE A 222 0.82 -9.72 -5.57
CA PHE A 222 2.13 -10.17 -5.10
C PHE A 222 2.59 -9.46 -3.83
N SER A 223 2.05 -8.27 -3.51
CA SER A 223 2.57 -7.40 -2.45
C SER A 223 4.11 -7.37 -2.42
N PRO A 224 4.76 -7.06 -3.56
CA PRO A 224 6.18 -7.26 -3.73
C PRO A 224 6.99 -6.34 -2.80
N GLN A 225 8.17 -6.82 -2.40
CA GLN A 225 9.08 -6.13 -1.50
C GLN A 225 10.37 -5.75 -2.23
N GLY A 226 11.15 -4.82 -1.68
CA GLY A 226 12.45 -4.45 -2.25
C GLY A 226 12.35 -3.95 -3.70
N LEU A 227 13.22 -4.44 -4.58
CA LEU A 227 13.40 -3.87 -5.93
C LEU A 227 12.10 -3.83 -6.75
N LEU A 228 11.32 -4.92 -6.75
CA LEU A 228 10.06 -4.94 -7.49
C LEU A 228 9.00 -4.04 -6.84
N GLY A 229 8.91 -4.02 -5.51
CA GLY A 229 8.01 -3.14 -4.76
C GLY A 229 8.24 -1.67 -5.11
N ALA A 230 9.48 -1.20 -4.93
CA ALA A 230 9.88 0.16 -5.27
C ALA A 230 9.64 0.51 -6.75
N LYS A 231 9.88 -0.44 -7.67
CA LYS A 231 9.61 -0.22 -9.09
C LYS A 231 8.12 -0.08 -9.39
N ILE A 232 7.27 -0.92 -8.80
CA ILE A 232 5.82 -0.86 -9.01
C ILE A 232 5.25 0.44 -8.44
N GLU A 233 5.63 0.80 -7.22
CA GLU A 233 5.20 2.06 -6.61
C GLU A 233 5.59 3.27 -7.45
N LYS A 234 6.87 3.36 -7.86
CA LYS A 234 7.33 4.42 -8.74
C LYS A 234 6.56 4.44 -10.07
N SER A 235 6.28 3.28 -10.66
CA SER A 235 5.57 3.18 -11.94
C SER A 235 4.12 3.68 -11.81
N ILE A 236 3.45 3.38 -10.70
CA ILE A 236 2.11 3.89 -10.40
C ILE A 236 2.16 5.40 -10.17
N SER A 237 3.12 5.89 -9.37
CA SER A 237 3.32 7.33 -9.13
C SER A 237 3.57 8.10 -10.43
N ASP A 238 4.43 7.59 -11.31
CA ASP A 238 4.76 8.22 -12.58
C ASP A 238 3.56 8.24 -13.55
N ALA A 239 2.69 7.22 -13.51
CA ALA A 239 1.46 7.18 -14.29
C ALA A 239 0.40 8.20 -13.81
N TYR A 240 0.36 8.49 -12.51
CA TYR A 240 -0.58 9.44 -11.91
C TYR A 240 -0.07 10.87 -11.76
N LYS A 241 1.22 11.13 -12.02
CA LYS A 241 1.75 12.50 -12.05
C LYS A 241 0.98 13.37 -13.04
N HIS A 242 0.85 14.65 -12.72
CA HIS A 242 0.18 15.66 -13.55
C HIS A 242 0.98 16.00 -14.83
N ASN A 243 1.12 15.01 -15.71
CA ASN A 243 1.74 15.11 -17.03
C ASN A 243 0.65 15.14 -18.11
N SER A 244 1.03 15.46 -19.35
CA SER A 244 0.16 15.22 -20.51
C SER A 244 -0.17 13.73 -20.65
N LEU A 245 -1.29 13.38 -21.28
CA LEU A 245 -1.65 11.98 -21.55
C LEU A 245 -0.55 11.26 -22.35
N GLU A 246 0.06 11.95 -23.32
CA GLU A 246 1.12 11.40 -24.17
C GLU A 246 2.38 11.09 -23.35
N ASP A 247 2.80 12.00 -22.46
CA ASP A 247 3.94 11.77 -21.59
C ASP A 247 3.66 10.67 -20.56
N ALA A 248 2.49 10.70 -19.93
CA ALA A 248 2.08 9.67 -18.98
C ALA A 248 2.08 8.29 -19.62
N LEU A 249 1.52 8.16 -20.83
CA LEU A 249 1.50 6.90 -21.58
C LEU A 249 2.92 6.47 -21.97
N ARG A 250 3.75 7.37 -22.50
CA ARG A 250 5.14 7.07 -22.88
C ARG A 250 5.95 6.55 -21.69
N ILE A 251 5.95 7.28 -20.58
CA ILE A 251 6.67 6.91 -19.35
C ILE A 251 6.14 5.58 -18.80
N SER A 252 4.82 5.38 -18.82
CA SER A 252 4.19 4.15 -18.33
C SER A 252 4.55 2.94 -19.22
N LYS A 253 4.64 3.12 -20.54
CA LYS A 253 5.10 2.08 -21.47
C LYS A 253 6.57 1.71 -21.24
N ASP A 254 7.44 2.70 -21.00
CA ASP A 254 8.84 2.46 -20.64
C ASP A 254 8.94 1.67 -19.33
N ASN A 255 8.07 1.96 -18.35
CA ASN A 255 7.98 1.21 -17.10
C ASN A 255 7.53 -0.24 -17.31
N ILE A 256 6.52 -0.50 -18.15
CA ILE A 256 6.09 -1.86 -18.51
C ILE A 256 7.21 -2.62 -19.23
N LYS A 257 7.90 -1.97 -20.19
CA LYS A 257 9.04 -2.60 -20.88
C LYS A 257 10.13 -3.04 -19.90
N TYR A 258 10.48 -2.19 -18.95
CA TYR A 258 11.43 -2.52 -17.89
C TYR A 258 10.97 -3.74 -17.07
N LEU A 259 9.68 -3.82 -16.72
CA LEU A 259 9.13 -4.95 -15.96
C LEU A 259 9.13 -6.26 -16.76
N THR A 260 8.95 -6.20 -18.08
CA THR A 260 9.07 -7.38 -18.97
C THR A 260 10.51 -7.90 -19.02
N GLU A 261 11.50 -7.02 -18.84
CA GLU A 261 12.92 -7.37 -18.79
C GLU A 261 13.41 -7.76 -17.38
N PHE A 262 12.53 -7.77 -16.38
CA PHE A 262 12.87 -8.18 -15.02
C PHE A 262 13.33 -9.65 -14.99
N THR A 263 14.36 -9.98 -14.22
CA THR A 263 14.85 -11.37 -14.14
C THR A 263 14.06 -12.17 -13.11
N LYS A 264 14.01 -13.50 -13.29
CA LYS A 264 13.35 -14.41 -12.36
C LYS A 264 14.01 -14.36 -10.97
N GLU A 265 15.32 -14.20 -10.93
CA GLU A 265 16.11 -14.05 -9.71
C GLU A 265 15.71 -12.78 -8.95
N ASN A 266 15.63 -11.63 -9.63
CA ASN A 266 15.21 -10.37 -9.01
C ASN A 266 13.76 -10.43 -8.53
N PHE A 267 12.89 -11.11 -9.28
CA PHE A 267 11.50 -11.34 -8.87
C PHE A 267 11.42 -12.18 -7.59
N PHE A 268 12.16 -13.30 -7.52
CA PHE A 268 12.19 -14.15 -6.33
C PHE A 268 12.77 -13.47 -5.10
N ALA A 269 13.81 -12.66 -5.30
CA ALA A 269 14.40 -11.84 -4.24
C ALA A 269 13.43 -10.78 -3.70
N SER A 270 12.40 -10.42 -4.48
CA SER A 270 11.37 -9.44 -4.12
C SER A 270 10.11 -10.09 -3.53
N LEU A 271 10.06 -11.42 -3.41
CA LEU A 271 8.84 -12.16 -3.04
C LEU A 271 9.00 -12.84 -1.67
N TYR A 272 8.73 -12.08 -0.63
CA TYR A 272 8.74 -12.51 0.77
C TYR A 272 7.71 -11.71 1.56
N LYS A 273 7.30 -12.24 2.72
CA LYS A 273 6.43 -11.51 3.66
C LYS A 273 7.27 -10.79 4.71
N ILE A 274 6.88 -9.58 5.06
CA ILE A 274 7.46 -8.82 6.17
C ILE A 274 6.56 -8.87 7.41
N LYS A 275 7.12 -8.61 8.59
CA LYS A 275 6.30 -8.35 9.78
C LYS A 275 5.67 -6.96 9.68
N ILE A 276 4.36 -6.89 9.89
CA ILE A 276 3.59 -5.63 9.84
C ILE A 276 2.93 -5.43 11.19
N PHE A 277 3.43 -4.46 11.95
CA PHE A 277 2.77 -4.04 13.20
C PHE A 277 1.53 -3.17 12.96
N ALA A 278 1.70 -2.01 12.31
CA ALA A 278 0.63 -1.10 11.94
C ALA A 278 0.32 -1.20 10.44
N ALA A 279 -0.91 -0.92 10.03
CA ALA A 279 -1.28 -0.93 8.62
C ALA A 279 -0.49 0.14 7.84
N ILE A 280 0.11 -0.27 6.71
CA ILE A 280 0.87 0.61 5.81
C ILE A 280 -0.08 1.52 5.02
N LYS A 281 -1.23 0.98 4.61
CA LYS A 281 -2.30 1.72 3.91
C LYS A 281 -3.38 2.14 4.92
N PRO A 282 -3.91 3.37 4.86
CA PRO A 282 -4.97 3.82 5.74
C PRO A 282 -6.19 2.90 5.62
N ALA A 283 -6.83 2.61 6.75
CA ALA A 283 -8.11 1.92 6.75
C ALA A 283 -9.18 2.83 6.13
N ALA A 284 -9.98 2.27 5.22
CA ALA A 284 -11.11 3.00 4.65
C ALA A 284 -12.41 2.57 5.32
N ASP A 285 -13.12 3.54 5.88
CA ASP A 285 -14.53 3.40 6.23
C ASP A 285 -15.41 3.34 4.96
N PHE A 286 -16.70 3.05 5.11
CA PHE A 286 -17.59 2.92 3.95
C PHE A 286 -17.68 4.21 3.15
N MET A 287 -17.71 5.37 3.80
CA MET A 287 -17.75 6.67 3.12
C MET A 287 -16.48 6.93 2.30
N THR A 288 -15.30 6.61 2.83
CA THR A 288 -14.01 6.71 2.13
C THR A 288 -13.98 5.80 0.92
N VAL A 289 -14.45 4.55 1.07
CA VAL A 289 -14.57 3.61 -0.06
C VAL A 289 -15.48 4.19 -1.14
N GLN A 290 -16.68 4.65 -0.77
CA GLN A 290 -17.68 5.19 -1.70
C GLN A 290 -17.18 6.45 -2.41
N ASN A 291 -16.54 7.37 -1.69
CA ASN A 291 -15.95 8.57 -2.26
C ASN A 291 -14.81 8.22 -3.22
N SER A 292 -13.98 7.23 -2.88
CA SER A 292 -12.85 6.81 -3.72
C SER A 292 -13.28 6.18 -5.05
N ILE A 293 -14.42 5.48 -5.10
CA ILE A 293 -14.88 4.80 -6.33
C ILE A 293 -15.98 5.58 -7.07
N GLY A 294 -16.68 6.51 -6.39
CA GLY A 294 -17.95 7.08 -6.83
C GLY A 294 -17.89 7.78 -8.18
N GLN A 295 -16.86 8.60 -8.43
CA GLN A 295 -16.71 9.30 -9.70
C GLN A 295 -16.54 8.32 -10.87
N ARG A 296 -15.62 7.35 -10.74
CA ARG A 296 -15.38 6.33 -11.79
C ARG A 296 -16.60 5.45 -12.01
N TYR A 297 -17.31 5.08 -10.94
CA TYR A 297 -18.57 4.34 -11.04
C TYR A 297 -19.64 5.12 -11.83
N ALA A 298 -19.82 6.41 -11.55
CA ALA A 298 -20.77 7.26 -12.26
C ALA A 298 -20.40 7.40 -13.75
N SER A 299 -19.14 7.72 -14.06
CA SER A 299 -18.64 7.81 -15.43
C SER A 299 -18.80 6.49 -16.18
N ALA A 300 -18.46 5.36 -15.55
CA ALA A 300 -18.60 4.04 -16.16
C ALA A 300 -20.07 3.71 -16.49
N LYS A 301 -21.02 4.06 -15.62
CA LYS A 301 -22.46 3.86 -15.92
C LYS A 301 -22.92 4.68 -17.11
N GLN A 302 -22.47 5.93 -17.20
CA GLN A 302 -22.79 6.79 -18.34
C GLN A 302 -22.22 6.19 -19.64
N GLU A 303 -20.91 5.90 -19.67
CA GLU A 303 -20.26 5.29 -20.83
C GLU A 303 -20.89 3.96 -21.24
N PHE A 304 -21.27 3.14 -20.26
CA PHE A 304 -21.94 1.88 -20.53
C PHE A 304 -23.29 2.07 -21.24
N SER A 305 -24.08 3.08 -20.83
CA SER A 305 -25.35 3.41 -21.45
C SER A 305 -25.21 3.96 -22.88
N GLU A 306 -24.08 4.59 -23.18
CA GLU A 306 -23.70 5.07 -24.51
C GLU A 306 -23.13 3.97 -25.43
N GLY A 307 -23.07 2.72 -24.96
CA GLY A 307 -22.51 1.60 -25.73
C GLY A 307 -20.98 1.48 -25.65
N LYS A 308 -20.29 2.33 -24.88
CA LYS A 308 -18.84 2.33 -24.70
C LYS A 308 -18.40 1.28 -23.66
N HIS A 309 -18.71 0.02 -23.92
CA HIS A 309 -18.55 -1.07 -22.96
C HIS A 309 -17.09 -1.34 -22.56
N GLU A 310 -16.12 -1.17 -23.48
CA GLU A 310 -14.69 -1.31 -23.21
C GLU A 310 -14.23 -0.27 -22.18
N SER A 311 -14.50 1.00 -22.47
CA SER A 311 -14.13 2.14 -21.63
C SER A 311 -14.76 2.05 -20.24
N ALA A 312 -16.07 1.77 -20.18
CA ALA A 312 -16.77 1.58 -18.91
C ALA A 312 -16.16 0.45 -18.08
N THR A 313 -15.79 -0.67 -18.72
CA THR A 313 -15.20 -1.81 -18.02
C THR A 313 -13.81 -1.50 -17.48
N CYS A 314 -12.96 -0.81 -18.26
CA CYS A 314 -11.65 -0.34 -17.81
C CYS A 314 -11.78 0.55 -16.56
N LEU A 315 -12.69 1.54 -16.57
CA LEU A 315 -12.92 2.42 -15.42
C LEU A 315 -13.31 1.66 -14.15
N LEU A 316 -14.11 0.59 -14.28
CA LEU A 316 -14.57 -0.21 -13.15
C LEU A 316 -13.46 -1.11 -12.59
N PHE A 317 -12.65 -1.73 -13.45
CA PHE A 317 -11.46 -2.48 -13.02
C PHE A 317 -10.48 -1.55 -12.30
N LEU A 318 -10.21 -0.39 -12.89
CA LEU A 318 -9.32 0.61 -12.32
C LEU A 318 -9.83 1.10 -10.97
N ALA A 319 -11.14 1.36 -10.83
CA ALA A 319 -11.73 1.77 -9.56
C ALA A 319 -11.49 0.76 -8.43
N ILE A 320 -11.60 -0.54 -8.70
CA ILE A 320 -11.39 -1.59 -7.70
C ILE A 320 -9.91 -1.72 -7.35
N TYR A 321 -9.01 -1.79 -8.33
CA TYR A 321 -7.60 -1.97 -8.04
C TYR A 321 -6.97 -0.71 -7.41
N ASP A 322 -7.38 0.49 -7.80
CA ASP A 322 -6.99 1.74 -7.11
C ASP A 322 -7.43 1.73 -5.65
N LEU A 323 -8.64 1.24 -5.37
CA LEU A 323 -9.15 1.15 -4.00
C LEU A 323 -8.25 0.25 -3.14
N PHE A 324 -7.84 -0.91 -3.67
CA PHE A 324 -6.92 -1.83 -2.99
C PHE A 324 -5.47 -1.31 -2.91
N TYR A 325 -5.05 -0.52 -3.88
CA TYR A 325 -3.75 0.15 -3.82
C TYR A 325 -3.71 1.23 -2.74
N LYS A 326 -4.77 2.05 -2.61
CA LYS A 326 -4.79 3.20 -1.70
C LYS A 326 -5.17 2.85 -0.27
N TYR A 327 -6.00 1.84 -0.06
CA TYR A 327 -6.64 1.61 1.24
C TYR A 327 -6.61 0.16 1.70
N THR A 328 -6.56 0.02 3.02
CA THR A 328 -6.92 -1.23 3.70
C THR A 328 -8.44 -1.32 3.82
N CYS A 329 -9.06 -2.12 2.94
CA CYS A 329 -10.51 -2.33 2.95
C CYS A 329 -10.96 -3.43 3.93
N SER A 330 -12.16 -3.27 4.51
CA SER A 330 -12.78 -4.30 5.34
C SER A 330 -13.00 -5.62 4.58
N SER A 331 -13.09 -6.73 5.31
CA SER A 331 -13.32 -8.06 4.72
C SER A 331 -14.60 -8.14 3.87
N LYS A 332 -15.66 -7.43 4.27
CA LYS A 332 -16.93 -7.31 3.53
C LYS A 332 -16.71 -6.67 2.15
N ILE A 333 -16.04 -5.52 2.09
CA ILE A 333 -15.76 -4.80 0.84
C ILE A 333 -14.86 -5.65 -0.07
N LYS A 334 -13.77 -6.20 0.48
CA LYS A 334 -12.86 -7.06 -0.28
C LYS A 334 -13.59 -8.25 -0.90
N LYS A 335 -14.44 -8.94 -0.14
CA LYS A 335 -15.20 -10.10 -0.65
C LYS A 335 -16.12 -9.73 -1.81
N ILE A 336 -16.82 -8.60 -1.73
CA ILE A 336 -17.71 -8.12 -2.80
C ILE A 336 -16.89 -7.78 -4.05
N ALA A 337 -15.85 -6.96 -3.91
CA ALA A 337 -14.99 -6.52 -5.01
C ALA A 337 -14.27 -7.69 -5.70
N LEU A 338 -13.67 -8.62 -4.95
CA LEU A 338 -12.99 -9.78 -5.51
C LEU A 338 -13.92 -10.73 -6.23
N LYS A 339 -15.14 -10.94 -5.70
CA LYS A 339 -16.16 -11.71 -6.40
C LYS A 339 -16.52 -11.05 -7.73
N GLY A 340 -16.68 -9.72 -7.74
CA GLY A 340 -16.95 -8.96 -8.96
C GLY A 340 -15.86 -9.10 -10.02
N LEU A 341 -14.59 -8.91 -9.63
CA LEU A 341 -13.44 -9.09 -10.52
C LEU A 341 -13.39 -10.52 -11.09
N LYS A 342 -13.59 -11.54 -10.24
CA LYS A 342 -13.63 -12.94 -10.65
C LYS A 342 -14.77 -13.22 -11.62
N ASP A 343 -15.97 -12.71 -11.33
CA ASP A 343 -17.16 -12.91 -12.17
C ASP A 343 -17.06 -12.16 -13.51
N ALA A 344 -16.28 -11.09 -13.59
CA ALA A 344 -16.03 -10.32 -14.81
C ALA A 344 -14.87 -10.85 -15.66
N SER A 345 -13.92 -11.56 -15.03
CA SER A 345 -12.67 -12.02 -15.64
C SER A 345 -12.86 -12.70 -17.00
N GLN A 346 -12.14 -12.22 -18.02
CA GLN A 346 -12.10 -12.82 -19.36
C GLN A 346 -13.49 -13.01 -20.01
N LYS A 347 -14.49 -12.22 -19.61
CA LYS A 347 -15.80 -12.17 -20.28
C LYS A 347 -15.77 -11.11 -21.37
N LYS A 348 -16.74 -11.18 -22.29
CA LYS A 348 -16.99 -10.10 -23.24
C LYS A 348 -17.17 -8.77 -22.51
N TRP A 349 -16.62 -7.68 -23.05
CA TRP A 349 -16.63 -6.36 -22.42
C TRP A 349 -17.99 -5.95 -21.85
N ARG A 350 -19.07 -6.17 -22.60
CA ARG A 350 -20.44 -5.88 -22.15
C ARG A 350 -20.81 -6.67 -20.89
N ASP A 351 -20.56 -7.98 -20.90
CA ASP A 351 -20.93 -8.87 -19.79
C ASP A 351 -20.08 -8.60 -18.55
N ALA A 352 -18.78 -8.34 -18.75
CA ALA A 352 -17.87 -7.93 -17.69
C ALA A 352 -18.32 -6.61 -17.05
N GLY A 353 -18.65 -5.60 -17.86
CA GLY A 353 -19.17 -4.31 -17.41
C GLY A 353 -20.44 -4.45 -16.58
N ILE A 354 -21.41 -5.28 -16.98
CA ILE A 354 -22.63 -5.54 -16.19
C ILE A 354 -22.28 -6.12 -14.82
N LYS A 355 -21.37 -7.10 -14.75
CA LYS A 355 -20.94 -7.69 -13.48
C LYS A 355 -20.33 -6.65 -12.56
N LEU A 356 -19.40 -5.84 -13.07
CA LEU A 356 -18.70 -4.83 -12.28
C LEU A 356 -19.58 -3.64 -11.88
N ILE A 357 -20.52 -3.20 -12.73
CA ILE A 357 -21.51 -2.18 -12.35
C ILE A 357 -22.34 -2.67 -11.15
N ASN A 358 -22.81 -3.92 -11.19
CA ASN A 358 -23.58 -4.51 -10.08
C ASN A 358 -22.72 -4.65 -8.81
N THR A 359 -21.45 -5.04 -8.96
CA THR A 359 -20.50 -5.09 -7.85
C THR A 359 -20.31 -3.74 -7.18
N LEU A 360 -20.04 -2.69 -7.96
CA LEU A 360 -19.83 -1.36 -7.39
C LEU A 360 -21.14 -0.76 -6.86
N SER A 361 -22.29 -1.01 -7.50
CA SER A 361 -23.60 -0.62 -6.94
C SER A 361 -23.79 -1.20 -5.54
N SER A 362 -23.47 -2.49 -5.36
CA SER A 362 -23.57 -3.17 -4.06
C SER A 362 -22.65 -2.55 -3.00
N ILE A 363 -21.53 -1.94 -3.39
CA ILE A 363 -20.63 -1.21 -2.48
C ILE A 363 -21.18 0.20 -2.19
N MET A 364 -21.68 0.88 -3.21
CA MET A 364 -22.28 2.23 -3.10
C MET A 364 -23.55 2.25 -2.22
N GLU A 365 -24.24 1.13 -2.10
CA GLU A 365 -25.47 0.99 -1.30
C GLU A 365 -25.23 0.57 0.15
N ILE A 366 -23.98 0.27 0.55
CA ILE A 366 -23.66 -0.09 1.93
C ILE A 366 -23.88 1.12 2.84
N LYS A 367 -24.64 0.91 3.90
CA LYS A 367 -24.82 1.85 5.00
C LYS A 367 -24.12 1.32 6.25
N GLU A 368 -23.64 2.24 7.09
CA GLU A 368 -23.04 1.96 8.40
C GLU A 368 -23.98 1.18 9.32
#